data_AF-A0A502GVH1-F1
#
_entry.id   AF-A0A502GVH1-F1
#
_cell.length_a   1.000
_cell.length_b   1.000
_cell.length_c   1.000
_cell.angle_alpha   90.00
_cell.angle_beta   90.00
_cell.angle_gamma   90.00
#
_symmetry.space_group_name_H-M   'P 1'
#
loop_
_entity.id
_entity.type
_entity.pdbx_description
1 polymer ?
#
loop_
_entity_poly.entity_id
_entity_poly.type
_entity_poly.pdbx_seq_one_letter_code
_entity_poly.pdbx_strand_id
1 'polypeptide(L)'
;MSDRLIQQWTQTLYAQLTASPSLPAGLTLTGKGHLPSAYPVTELATASVAVASMALAAFMAESGFSVPKVNVDRRLASLWFSTTLQPQGWELPPVWDAIAGDYATVDGWIRLHTNAPAHRKVVEAVLGHHADRQMMAKTVKTWQKRELEQAIVAAGGCAAEMRSAQAWQEHIQGKSVAQEPLFQRSLFPSQSQPAWPVTRQRPLQGIRVLDLTRIIAGPVATRFLAGFGADVLRIDPFGWEEPSQEPDVTLGKRCARLNLHNPQDRHTFEQRLREADVIVHGYRAGALHKLGYTSEQRRLLSPGLVDVCLNAYGWSGPWRERRGFDSLVQMSCGIAEQGMHWAESQKPTPLPVQGLDHATGYLMAAAVLHGLMERLRRGQGSETRLSLARTATELMCFTAMDGRDLNANIGQAEKNDYSATPEPTQWGDGWRLLPPVTLAGTEMQWNFPASALGSAQPVWLEPQ
;
A
#
# COMPACT_ATOMS: atom_id res chain seq x y z
N MET A 1 -16.44 -14.90 -16.84
CA MET A 1 -17.13 -13.80 -16.12
C MET A 1 -16.15 -12.97 -15.30
N SER A 2 -15.25 -13.57 -14.49
CA SER A 2 -14.20 -12.85 -13.74
C SER A 2 -13.29 -11.96 -14.61
N ASP A 3 -12.87 -12.40 -15.81
CA ASP A 3 -12.04 -11.57 -16.72
C ASP A 3 -12.71 -10.26 -17.14
N ARG A 4 -14.01 -10.33 -17.45
CA ARG A 4 -14.81 -9.16 -17.81
C ARG A 4 -14.94 -8.20 -16.63
N LEU A 5 -15.12 -8.73 -15.43
CA LEU A 5 -15.18 -7.94 -14.19
C LEU A 5 -13.83 -7.23 -13.95
N ILE A 6 -12.71 -7.93 -14.09
CA ILE A 6 -11.37 -7.33 -13.95
C ILE A 6 -11.14 -6.23 -14.98
N GLN A 7 -11.50 -6.47 -16.25
CA GLN A 7 -11.36 -5.46 -17.31
C GLN A 7 -12.20 -4.21 -17.01
N GLN A 8 -13.47 -4.40 -16.66
CA GLN A 8 -14.38 -3.30 -16.31
C GLN A 8 -13.85 -2.53 -15.09
N TRP A 9 -13.43 -3.23 -14.04
CA TRP A 9 -12.93 -2.59 -12.83
C TRP A 9 -11.62 -1.84 -13.08
N THR A 10 -10.71 -2.42 -13.88
CA THR A 10 -9.49 -1.74 -14.34
C THR A 10 -9.83 -0.44 -15.06
N GLN A 11 -10.80 -0.49 -15.99
CA GLN A 11 -11.25 0.69 -16.73
C GLN A 11 -11.86 1.74 -15.80
N THR A 12 -12.70 1.35 -14.84
CA THR A 12 -13.30 2.25 -13.85
C THR A 12 -12.24 2.92 -12.98
N LEU A 13 -11.28 2.17 -12.43
CA LEU A 13 -10.21 2.70 -11.59
C LEU A 13 -9.29 3.63 -12.40
N TYR A 14 -8.93 3.23 -13.63
CA TYR A 14 -8.10 4.05 -14.51
C TYR A 14 -8.81 5.36 -14.94
N ALA A 15 -10.12 5.31 -15.15
CA ALA A 15 -10.92 6.51 -15.42
C ALA A 15 -11.00 7.44 -14.21
N GLN A 16 -11.11 6.91 -12.99
CA GLN A 16 -11.02 7.73 -11.77
C GLN A 16 -9.64 8.39 -11.61
N LEU A 17 -8.57 7.74 -12.09
CA LEU A 17 -7.22 8.29 -12.07
C LEU A 17 -7.02 9.39 -13.13
N THR A 18 -7.49 9.19 -14.36
CA THR A 18 -7.12 10.01 -15.54
C THR A 18 -8.23 10.93 -16.05
N ALA A 19 -9.47 10.74 -15.59
CA ALA A 19 -10.69 11.24 -16.22
C ALA A 19 -10.93 10.73 -17.67
N SER A 20 -10.15 9.76 -18.15
CA SER A 20 -10.34 9.11 -19.45
C SER A 20 -11.02 7.75 -19.30
N PRO A 21 -12.11 7.47 -20.04
CA PRO A 21 -12.77 6.18 -19.98
C PRO A 21 -12.00 5.08 -20.72
N SER A 22 -11.01 5.40 -21.56
CA SER A 22 -10.26 4.40 -22.34
C SER A 22 -8.94 4.02 -21.67
N LEU A 23 -8.62 2.72 -21.72
CA LEU A 23 -7.29 2.22 -21.37
C LEU A 23 -6.30 2.62 -22.48
N PRO A 24 -5.05 2.97 -22.13
CA PRO A 24 -4.05 3.42 -23.09
C PRO A 24 -3.50 2.25 -23.92
N ALA A 25 -3.54 1.04 -23.38
CA ALA A 25 -2.96 -0.17 -23.95
C ALA A 25 -3.95 -1.34 -23.97
N GLY A 26 -3.67 -2.34 -24.80
CA GLY A 26 -4.36 -3.63 -24.74
C GLY A 26 -3.97 -4.39 -23.46
N LEU A 27 -4.98 -4.85 -22.72
CA LEU A 27 -4.83 -5.67 -21.51
C LEU A 27 -5.16 -7.14 -21.81
N THR A 28 -4.20 -8.02 -21.57
CA THR A 28 -4.40 -9.47 -21.54
C THR A 28 -4.36 -9.95 -20.09
N LEU A 29 -5.25 -10.89 -19.75
CA LEU A 29 -5.31 -11.50 -18.43
C LEU A 29 -4.96 -12.98 -18.58
N THR A 30 -4.06 -13.48 -17.73
CA THR A 30 -3.72 -14.90 -17.61
C THR A 30 -3.94 -15.39 -16.18
N GLY A 31 -3.71 -16.69 -15.96
CA GLY A 31 -3.91 -17.31 -14.65
C GLY A 31 -5.38 -17.57 -14.33
N LYS A 32 -5.62 -18.37 -13.29
CA LYS A 32 -6.95 -18.76 -12.82
C LYS A 32 -7.00 -18.81 -11.30
N GLY A 33 -8.23 -18.89 -10.81
CA GLY A 33 -8.58 -19.03 -9.41
C GLY A 33 -8.90 -17.71 -8.70
N HIS A 34 -9.37 -17.82 -7.46
CA HIS A 34 -9.69 -16.70 -6.58
C HIS A 34 -9.24 -16.96 -5.14
N LEU A 35 -8.95 -15.88 -4.41
CA LEU A 35 -8.81 -15.89 -2.97
C LEU A 35 -10.19 -16.08 -2.31
N PRO A 36 -10.36 -17.04 -1.39
CA PRO A 36 -11.63 -17.30 -0.72
C PRO A 36 -11.98 -16.13 0.22
N SER A 37 -13.04 -15.38 -0.11
CA SER A 37 -13.48 -14.20 0.63
C SER A 37 -14.91 -13.82 0.26
N ALA A 38 -15.57 -13.07 1.15
CA ALA A 38 -16.87 -12.45 0.90
C ALA A 38 -16.83 -11.38 -0.22
N TYR A 39 -15.64 -10.91 -0.62
CA TYR A 39 -15.46 -9.84 -1.61
C TYR A 39 -14.54 -10.28 -2.77
N PRO A 40 -14.57 -9.61 -3.94
CA PRO A 40 -13.65 -9.85 -5.08
C PRO A 40 -12.21 -9.38 -4.83
N VAL A 41 -11.52 -10.02 -3.89
CA VAL A 41 -10.14 -9.66 -3.54
C VAL A 41 -9.17 -9.95 -4.70
N THR A 42 -9.32 -11.07 -5.40
CA THR A 42 -8.49 -11.41 -6.55
C THR A 42 -8.71 -10.46 -7.72
N GLU A 43 -9.95 -10.05 -7.98
CA GLU A 43 -10.22 -9.07 -9.02
C GLU A 43 -9.70 -7.69 -8.65
N LEU A 44 -9.81 -7.27 -7.39
CA LEU A 44 -9.17 -6.03 -6.90
C LEU A 44 -7.65 -6.10 -7.06
N ALA A 45 -7.03 -7.22 -6.68
CA ALA A 45 -5.60 -7.42 -6.81
C ALA A 45 -5.15 -7.30 -8.27
N THR A 46 -5.81 -8.03 -9.17
CA THR A 46 -5.48 -8.02 -10.59
C THR A 46 -5.73 -6.66 -11.22
N ALA A 47 -6.86 -6.00 -10.91
CA ALA A 47 -7.22 -4.70 -11.46
C ALA A 47 -6.27 -3.59 -10.98
N SER A 48 -5.88 -3.58 -9.70
CA SER A 48 -4.95 -2.57 -9.18
C SER A 48 -3.55 -2.68 -9.80
N VAL A 49 -3.03 -3.91 -9.97
CA VAL A 49 -1.78 -4.17 -10.72
C VAL A 49 -1.93 -3.73 -12.17
N ALA A 50 -3.07 -4.03 -12.82
CA ALA A 50 -3.34 -3.62 -14.19
C ALA A 50 -3.36 -2.10 -14.33
N VAL A 51 -4.01 -1.36 -13.41
CA VAL A 51 -4.05 0.12 -13.43
C VAL A 51 -2.65 0.73 -13.33
N ALA A 52 -1.79 0.24 -12.43
CA ALA A 52 -0.39 0.68 -12.34
C ALA A 52 0.38 0.43 -13.63
N SER A 53 0.14 -0.72 -14.25
CA SER A 53 0.80 -1.14 -15.50
C SER A 53 0.29 -0.35 -16.72
N MET A 54 -0.99 0.00 -16.75
CA MET A 54 -1.57 0.90 -17.75
C MET A 54 -0.98 2.32 -17.63
N ALA A 55 -0.84 2.83 -16.42
CA ALA A 55 -0.21 4.12 -16.18
C ALA A 55 1.26 4.11 -16.63
N LEU A 56 1.98 2.99 -16.43
CA LEU A 56 3.35 2.83 -16.93
C LEU A 56 3.40 2.82 -18.47
N ALA A 57 2.51 2.06 -19.11
CA ALA A 57 2.40 2.02 -20.57
C ALA A 57 2.09 3.42 -21.15
N ALA A 58 1.22 4.19 -20.50
CA ALA A 58 0.92 5.57 -20.88
C ALA A 58 2.13 6.51 -20.68
N PHE A 59 2.89 6.35 -19.59
CA PHE A 59 4.12 7.10 -19.35
C PHE A 59 5.19 6.82 -20.42
N MET A 60 5.37 5.56 -20.80
CA MET A 60 6.27 5.17 -21.88
C MET A 60 5.85 5.78 -23.23
N ALA A 61 4.54 5.79 -23.51
CA ALA A 61 4.01 6.40 -24.72
C ALA A 61 4.27 7.90 -24.77
N GLU A 62 4.09 8.57 -23.63
CA GLU A 62 4.41 9.99 -23.49
C GLU A 62 5.90 10.28 -23.69
N SER A 63 6.75 9.32 -23.35
CA SER A 63 8.20 9.40 -23.53
C SER A 63 8.66 9.02 -24.95
N GLY A 64 7.74 8.89 -25.91
CA GLY A 64 8.03 8.66 -27.33
C GLY A 64 8.10 7.20 -27.77
N PHE A 65 7.76 6.24 -26.90
CA PHE A 65 7.74 4.81 -27.26
C PHE A 65 6.37 4.36 -27.77
N SER A 66 6.33 3.31 -28.58
CA SER A 66 5.07 2.64 -28.90
C SER A 66 4.43 2.08 -27.62
N VAL A 67 3.12 2.25 -27.44
CA VAL A 67 2.40 1.72 -26.28
C VAL A 67 2.59 0.20 -26.18
N PRO A 68 3.19 -0.34 -25.10
CA PRO A 68 3.36 -1.78 -24.95
C PRO A 68 2.04 -2.48 -24.62
N LYS A 69 1.85 -3.71 -25.11
CA LYS A 69 0.79 -4.60 -24.60
C LYS A 69 1.12 -4.98 -23.16
N VAL A 70 0.09 -5.03 -22.32
CA VAL A 70 0.22 -5.39 -20.91
C VAL A 70 -0.45 -6.74 -20.68
N ASN A 71 0.27 -7.67 -20.05
CA ASN A 71 -0.29 -8.91 -19.54
C ASN A 71 -0.21 -8.92 -18.02
N VAL A 72 -1.33 -9.25 -17.35
CA VAL A 72 -1.37 -9.43 -15.90
C VAL A 72 -1.82 -10.85 -15.58
N ASP A 73 -1.01 -11.57 -14.80
CA ASP A 73 -1.35 -12.88 -14.29
C ASP A 73 -2.15 -12.76 -12.99
N ARG A 74 -3.40 -13.22 -13.01
CA ARG A 74 -4.33 -13.14 -11.88
C ARG A 74 -3.84 -13.90 -10.65
N ARG A 75 -3.26 -15.09 -10.86
CA ARG A 75 -2.81 -15.96 -9.78
C ARG A 75 -1.62 -15.30 -9.08
N LEU A 76 -0.60 -14.91 -9.85
CA LEU A 76 0.56 -14.21 -9.32
C LEU A 76 0.15 -12.88 -8.69
N ALA A 77 -0.73 -12.08 -9.30
CA ALA A 77 -1.20 -10.82 -8.71
C ALA A 77 -1.81 -11.03 -7.31
N SER A 78 -2.53 -12.12 -7.09
CA SER A 78 -3.10 -12.46 -5.79
C SER A 78 -2.04 -12.99 -4.81
N LEU A 79 -1.07 -13.79 -5.27
CA LEU A 79 0.05 -14.23 -4.43
C LEU A 79 0.92 -13.04 -4.00
N TRP A 80 1.06 -12.02 -4.86
CA TRP A 80 1.74 -10.76 -4.59
C TRP A 80 1.05 -9.85 -3.55
N PHE A 81 -0.20 -10.18 -3.18
CA PHE A 81 -0.91 -9.57 -2.05
C PHE A 81 -0.62 -10.27 -0.71
N SER A 82 0.18 -11.33 -0.74
CA SER A 82 0.73 -12.01 0.43
C SER A 82 2.24 -11.75 0.49
N THR A 83 3.02 -12.71 0.98
CA THR A 83 4.48 -12.66 0.97
C THR A 83 5.01 -13.12 -0.40
N THR A 84 5.97 -12.38 -0.97
CA THR A 84 6.55 -12.71 -2.28
C THR A 84 7.90 -13.40 -2.20
N LEU A 85 8.49 -13.48 -1.00
CA LEU A 85 9.76 -14.17 -0.74
C LEU A 85 9.52 -15.49 0.00
N GLN A 86 10.08 -16.58 -0.52
CA GLN A 86 10.27 -17.82 0.22
C GLN A 86 11.72 -17.94 0.70
N PRO A 87 11.98 -17.81 2.01
CA PRO A 87 13.32 -18.00 2.58
C PRO A 87 13.95 -19.36 2.24
N GLN A 88 15.27 -19.37 2.05
CA GLN A 88 16.07 -20.60 1.93
C GLN A 88 17.04 -20.72 3.12
N GLY A 89 16.72 -21.62 4.06
CA GLY A 89 17.57 -21.87 5.23
C GLY A 89 17.45 -20.83 6.35
N TRP A 90 16.44 -19.96 6.29
CA TRP A 90 16.08 -19.00 7.35
C TRP A 90 14.56 -18.86 7.42
N GLU A 91 14.04 -18.17 8.44
CA GLU A 91 12.60 -18.00 8.64
C GLU A 91 12.23 -16.52 8.79
N LEU A 92 11.05 -16.18 8.27
CA LEU A 92 10.46 -14.86 8.49
C LEU A 92 9.95 -14.75 9.92
N PRO A 93 10.27 -13.65 10.64
CA PRO A 93 9.67 -13.38 11.94
C PRO A 93 8.13 -13.31 11.86
N PRO A 94 7.43 -13.67 12.95
CA PRO A 94 5.97 -13.61 12.96
C PRO A 94 5.46 -12.18 12.74
N VAL A 95 4.43 -12.05 11.92
CA VAL A 95 3.81 -10.75 11.56
C VAL A 95 3.02 -10.14 12.73
N TRP A 96 2.55 -10.97 13.65
CA TRP A 96 1.66 -10.58 14.74
C TRP A 96 2.35 -10.70 16.10
N ASP A 97 2.22 -9.65 16.91
CA ASP A 97 2.63 -9.68 18.33
C ASP A 97 1.73 -10.65 19.13
N ALA A 98 2.26 -11.13 20.26
CA ALA A 98 1.62 -12.15 21.10
C ALA A 98 0.21 -11.76 21.56
N ILE A 99 -0.12 -10.47 21.70
CA ILE A 99 -1.45 -10.00 22.11
C ILE A 99 -2.22 -9.26 21.00
N ALA A 100 -1.72 -9.23 19.77
CA ALA A 100 -2.46 -8.65 18.66
C ALA A 100 -3.64 -9.56 18.24
N GLY A 101 -4.74 -8.94 17.79
CA GLY A 101 -5.83 -9.67 17.14
C GLY A 101 -7.23 -9.28 17.63
N ASP A 102 -8.17 -10.18 17.35
CA ASP A 102 -9.60 -9.97 17.60
C ASP A 102 -10.03 -10.52 18.95
N TYR A 103 -10.82 -9.73 19.68
CA TYR A 103 -11.29 -10.02 21.02
C TYR A 103 -12.79 -9.77 21.14
N ALA A 104 -13.47 -10.68 21.81
CA ALA A 104 -14.88 -10.50 22.17
C ALA A 104 -14.99 -9.45 23.29
N THR A 105 -15.99 -8.60 23.17
CA THR A 105 -16.40 -7.56 24.11
C THR A 105 -17.81 -7.88 24.62
N VAL A 106 -18.38 -7.06 25.49
CA VAL A 106 -19.75 -7.24 26.01
C VAL A 106 -20.78 -7.26 24.88
N ASP A 107 -20.58 -6.45 23.84
CA ASP A 107 -21.56 -6.12 22.80
C ASP A 107 -21.05 -6.36 21.36
N GLY A 108 -19.96 -7.13 21.19
CA GLY A 108 -19.44 -7.51 19.88
C GLY A 108 -17.95 -7.82 19.88
N TRP A 109 -17.24 -7.32 18.87
CA TRP A 109 -15.81 -7.58 18.67
C TRP A 109 -15.00 -6.31 18.53
N ILE A 110 -13.74 -6.37 18.95
CA ILE A 110 -12.73 -5.33 18.75
C ILE A 110 -11.42 -5.96 18.28
N ARG A 111 -10.70 -5.28 17.38
CA ARG A 111 -9.32 -5.62 17.04
C ARG A 111 -8.34 -4.71 17.76
N LEU A 112 -7.40 -5.32 18.48
CA LEU A 112 -6.27 -4.64 19.10
C LEU A 112 -5.04 -4.80 18.21
N HIS A 113 -4.39 -3.68 17.86
CA HIS A 113 -3.22 -3.67 17.00
C HIS A 113 -1.95 -3.36 17.79
N THR A 114 -1.23 -4.39 18.24
CA THR A 114 -0.05 -4.27 19.12
C THR A 114 1.28 -4.63 18.45
N ASN A 115 1.31 -4.83 17.12
CA ASN A 115 2.51 -5.28 16.39
C ASN A 115 3.73 -4.34 16.53
N ALA A 116 3.52 -3.06 16.82
CA ALA A 116 4.60 -2.12 17.12
C ALA A 116 4.73 -1.96 18.65
N PRO A 117 5.96 -1.99 19.23
CA PRO A 117 6.16 -1.85 20.68
C PRO A 117 5.50 -0.61 21.28
N ALA A 118 5.48 0.51 20.55
CA ALA A 118 4.82 1.74 20.99
C ALA A 118 3.29 1.58 21.09
N HIS A 119 2.66 0.85 20.16
CA HIS A 119 1.21 0.59 20.21
C HIS A 119 0.86 -0.41 21.32
N ARG A 120 1.70 -1.43 21.53
CA ARG A 120 1.56 -2.36 22.65
C ARG A 120 1.55 -1.65 23.99
N LYS A 121 2.50 -0.74 24.23
CA LYS A 121 2.57 0.05 25.47
C LYS A 121 1.29 0.85 25.73
N VAL A 122 0.65 1.39 24.71
CA VAL A 122 -0.61 2.13 24.87
C VAL A 122 -1.75 1.18 25.25
N VAL A 123 -1.85 0.02 24.61
CA VAL A 123 -2.87 -0.98 24.95
C VAL A 123 -2.70 -1.47 26.38
N GLU A 124 -1.46 -1.77 26.80
CA GLU A 124 -1.16 -2.19 28.18
C GLU A 124 -1.40 -1.07 29.21
N ALA A 125 -1.25 0.20 28.85
CA ALA A 125 -1.59 1.31 29.73
C ALA A 125 -3.11 1.43 29.98
N VAL A 126 -3.94 1.00 29.03
CA VAL A 126 -5.41 1.04 29.14
C VAL A 126 -5.96 -0.24 29.78
N LEU A 127 -5.44 -1.40 29.40
CA LEU A 127 -5.97 -2.71 29.78
C LEU A 127 -5.16 -3.40 30.90
N GLY A 128 -3.98 -2.90 31.23
CA GLY A 128 -3.00 -3.61 32.06
C GLY A 128 -2.08 -4.51 31.23
N HIS A 129 -0.98 -4.95 31.86
CA HIS A 129 -0.05 -5.88 31.23
C HIS A 129 -0.57 -7.32 31.30
N HIS A 130 -0.57 -8.03 30.17
CA HIS A 130 -0.97 -9.43 30.09
C HIS A 130 0.10 -10.26 29.39
N ALA A 131 0.34 -11.47 29.93
CA ALA A 131 1.34 -12.39 29.37
C ALA A 131 0.88 -13.05 28.06
N ASP A 132 -0.43 -13.24 27.89
CA ASP A 132 -1.00 -13.96 26.74
C ASP A 132 -2.37 -13.43 26.32
N ARG A 133 -2.85 -13.93 25.17
CA ARG A 133 -4.16 -13.58 24.59
C ARG A 133 -5.33 -13.99 25.46
N GLN A 134 -5.23 -15.05 26.26
CA GLN A 134 -6.36 -15.52 27.07
C GLN A 134 -6.61 -14.56 28.24
N MET A 135 -5.55 -14.09 28.90
CA MET A 135 -5.66 -13.08 29.96
C MET A 135 -6.13 -11.73 29.40
N MET A 136 -5.62 -11.32 28.24
CA MET A 136 -6.10 -10.13 27.54
C MET A 136 -7.60 -10.26 27.22
N ALA A 137 -8.04 -11.40 26.69
CA ALA A 137 -9.44 -11.65 26.35
C ALA A 137 -10.37 -11.56 27.56
N LYS A 138 -9.96 -12.04 28.74
CA LYS A 138 -10.76 -11.91 29.97
C LYS A 138 -11.03 -10.45 30.32
N THR A 139 -10.02 -9.59 30.14
CA THR A 139 -10.12 -8.16 30.41
C THR A 139 -10.98 -7.48 29.34
N VAL A 140 -10.70 -7.72 28.06
CA VAL A 140 -11.46 -7.10 26.95
C VAL A 140 -12.94 -7.48 26.99
N LYS A 141 -13.28 -8.69 27.45
CA LYS A 141 -14.67 -9.16 27.56
C LYS A 141 -15.53 -8.34 28.53
N THR A 142 -14.94 -7.57 29.44
CA THR A 142 -15.69 -6.70 30.37
C THR A 142 -15.97 -5.32 29.80
N TRP A 143 -15.44 -4.98 28.63
CA TRP A 143 -15.60 -3.67 28.01
C TRP A 143 -16.72 -3.66 26.97
N GLN A 144 -17.36 -2.51 26.78
CA GLN A 144 -18.09 -2.22 25.55
C GLN A 144 -17.08 -1.86 24.44
N LYS A 145 -17.27 -2.39 23.23
CA LYS A 145 -16.30 -2.22 22.12
C LYS A 145 -16.03 -0.75 21.78
N ARG A 146 -17.06 0.10 21.78
CA ARG A 146 -16.93 1.54 21.47
C ARG A 146 -16.13 2.28 22.53
N GLU A 147 -16.39 2.02 23.81
CA GLU A 147 -15.70 2.65 24.92
C GLU A 147 -14.22 2.27 24.93
N LEU A 148 -13.91 1.00 24.67
CA LEU A 148 -12.53 0.52 24.60
C LEU A 148 -11.79 1.10 23.37
N GLU A 149 -12.43 1.14 22.20
CA GLU A 149 -11.87 1.79 21.01
C GLU A 149 -11.52 3.25 21.33
N GLN A 150 -12.44 3.99 21.94
CA GLN A 150 -12.24 5.40 22.30
C GLN A 150 -11.11 5.57 23.33
N ALA A 151 -11.04 4.74 24.36
CA ALA A 151 -10.00 4.80 25.38
C ALA A 151 -8.60 4.60 24.78
N ILE A 152 -8.43 3.57 23.93
CA ILE A 152 -7.15 3.28 23.27
C ILE A 152 -6.75 4.39 22.31
N VAL A 153 -7.69 4.90 21.50
CA VAL A 153 -7.42 5.97 20.54
C VAL A 153 -7.08 7.29 21.26
N ALA A 154 -7.79 7.62 22.34
CA ALA A 154 -7.50 8.80 23.15
C ALA A 154 -6.12 8.74 23.82
N ALA A 155 -5.68 7.54 24.21
CA ALA A 155 -4.33 7.29 24.72
C ALA A 155 -3.23 7.29 23.61
N GLY A 156 -3.60 7.55 22.35
CA GLY A 156 -2.67 7.65 21.22
C GLY A 156 -2.36 6.34 20.52
N GLY A 157 -3.08 5.27 20.85
CA GLY A 157 -2.97 3.93 20.27
C GLY A 157 -3.88 3.74 19.06
N CYS A 158 -4.04 2.50 18.64
CA CYS A 158 -4.94 2.13 17.55
C CYS A 158 -5.63 0.78 17.83
N ALA A 159 -6.94 0.83 17.81
CA ALA A 159 -7.85 -0.31 17.86
C ALA A 159 -9.04 0.01 16.96
N ALA A 160 -9.85 -0.99 16.63
CA ALA A 160 -11.08 -0.77 15.89
C ALA A 160 -12.19 -1.68 16.40
N GLU A 161 -13.34 -1.11 16.76
CA GLU A 161 -14.54 -1.90 16.98
C GLU A 161 -15.04 -2.48 15.65
N MET A 162 -15.59 -3.69 15.69
CA MET A 162 -16.26 -4.27 14.55
C MET A 162 -17.63 -3.62 14.37
N ARG A 163 -17.86 -3.06 13.19
CA ARG A 163 -19.14 -2.50 12.75
C ARG A 163 -19.69 -3.31 11.60
N SER A 164 -20.99 -3.20 11.35
CA SER A 164 -21.57 -3.65 10.09
C SER A 164 -21.30 -2.68 8.95
N ALA A 165 -21.44 -3.15 7.71
CA ALA A 165 -21.34 -2.28 6.53
C ALA A 165 -22.39 -1.14 6.59
N GLN A 166 -23.60 -1.45 7.06
CA GLN A 166 -24.65 -0.46 7.27
C GLN A 166 -24.26 0.57 8.36
N ALA A 167 -23.79 0.10 9.51
CA ALA A 167 -23.37 1.00 10.59
C ALA A 167 -22.21 1.91 10.15
N TRP A 168 -21.30 1.43 9.30
CA TRP A 168 -20.26 2.26 8.71
C TRP A 168 -20.82 3.33 7.76
N GLN A 169 -21.76 2.97 6.88
CA GLN A 169 -22.42 3.92 5.97
C GLN A 169 -23.19 5.01 6.73
N GLU A 170 -23.72 4.70 7.91
CA GLU A 170 -24.42 5.67 8.77
C GLU A 170 -23.45 6.51 9.61
N HIS A 171 -22.27 5.98 9.94
CA HIS A 171 -21.24 6.64 10.73
C HIS A 171 -20.67 7.87 10.02
N ILE A 172 -20.40 8.95 10.79
CA ILE A 172 -19.92 10.23 10.24
C ILE A 172 -18.66 10.07 9.39
N GLN A 173 -17.71 9.24 9.82
CA GLN A 173 -16.50 8.99 9.04
C GLN A 173 -16.77 8.20 7.76
N GLY A 174 -17.67 7.21 7.79
CA GLY A 174 -17.99 6.44 6.58
C GLY A 174 -18.70 7.30 5.54
N LYS A 175 -19.59 8.20 5.97
CA LYS A 175 -20.20 9.24 5.11
C LYS A 175 -19.16 10.17 4.50
N SER A 176 -18.18 10.62 5.28
CA SER A 176 -17.08 11.46 4.80
C SER A 176 -16.26 10.75 3.72
N VAL A 177 -15.82 9.51 3.98
CA VAL A 177 -15.03 8.70 3.04
C VAL A 177 -15.80 8.41 1.75
N ALA A 178 -17.10 8.11 1.83
CA ALA A 178 -17.92 7.80 0.66
C ALA A 178 -18.02 8.97 -0.35
N GLN A 179 -17.83 10.19 0.11
CA GLN A 179 -17.85 11.40 -0.73
C GLN A 179 -16.47 11.75 -1.30
N GLU A 180 -15.40 11.10 -0.84
CA GLU A 180 -14.05 11.35 -1.34
C GLU A 180 -13.84 10.69 -2.72
N PRO A 181 -13.13 11.36 -3.64
CA PRO A 181 -12.61 10.68 -4.82
C PRO A 181 -11.56 9.64 -4.40
N LEU A 182 -11.44 8.53 -5.13
CA LEU A 182 -10.37 7.55 -4.90
C LEU A 182 -8.98 8.17 -5.05
N PHE A 183 -8.83 9.06 -6.03
CA PHE A 183 -7.63 9.87 -6.27
C PHE A 183 -7.95 11.34 -6.03
N GLN A 184 -7.72 11.83 -4.81
CA GLN A 184 -7.85 13.26 -4.53
C GLN A 184 -6.62 14.00 -5.08
N ARG A 185 -6.78 14.58 -6.26
CA ARG A 185 -5.67 15.13 -7.06
C ARG A 185 -5.66 16.65 -7.09
N SER A 186 -4.46 17.21 -7.19
CA SER A 186 -4.22 18.64 -7.44
C SER A 186 -2.98 18.81 -8.31
N LEU A 187 -3.04 19.74 -9.26
CA LEU A 187 -1.90 20.12 -10.11
C LEU A 187 -1.35 21.45 -9.63
N PHE A 188 -0.04 21.64 -9.80
CA PHE A 188 0.65 22.85 -9.43
C PHE A 188 1.01 23.70 -10.66
N PRO A 189 1.42 24.96 -10.47
CA PRO A 189 1.91 25.79 -11.56
C PRO A 189 3.03 25.09 -12.35
N SER A 190 3.05 25.33 -13.66
CA SER A 190 4.07 24.76 -14.55
C SER A 190 5.48 25.19 -14.15
N GLN A 191 6.41 24.27 -14.30
CA GLN A 191 7.85 24.39 -14.09
C GLN A 191 8.56 23.91 -15.37
N SER A 192 9.90 23.88 -15.36
CA SER A 192 10.66 23.24 -16.43
C SER A 192 10.29 21.75 -16.55
N GLN A 193 10.02 21.32 -17.78
CA GLN A 193 9.87 19.90 -18.08
C GLN A 193 11.19 19.16 -17.78
N PRO A 194 11.12 17.96 -17.18
CA PRO A 194 12.31 17.16 -16.91
C PRO A 194 12.84 16.52 -18.20
N ALA A 195 14.15 16.25 -18.24
CA ALA A 195 14.81 15.49 -19.30
C ALA A 195 15.27 14.12 -18.78
N TRP A 196 14.31 13.25 -18.47
CA TRP A 196 14.63 11.90 -17.95
C TRP A 196 15.14 10.98 -19.08
N PRO A 197 16.18 10.16 -18.83
CA PRO A 197 16.73 9.23 -19.82
C PRO A 197 15.87 7.96 -19.93
N VAL A 198 14.61 8.11 -20.34
CA VAL A 198 13.66 7.00 -20.43
C VAL A 198 14.12 5.99 -21.50
N THR A 199 14.25 4.72 -21.12
CA THR A 199 14.52 3.62 -22.05
C THR A 199 13.36 2.62 -22.08
N ARG A 200 13.24 1.83 -23.14
CA ARG A 200 12.20 0.80 -23.22
C ARG A 200 12.36 -0.25 -22.11
N GLN A 201 13.60 -0.66 -21.83
CA GLN A 201 13.90 -1.73 -20.88
C GLN A 201 13.75 -1.26 -19.42
N ARG A 202 14.08 0.00 -19.13
CA ARG A 202 14.03 0.59 -17.79
C ARG A 202 13.34 1.96 -17.85
N PRO A 203 12.00 2.01 -18.01
CA PRO A 203 11.29 3.25 -18.27
C PRO A 203 11.36 4.26 -17.14
N LEU A 204 11.63 3.84 -15.90
CA LEU A 204 11.78 4.75 -14.77
C LEU A 204 13.24 5.01 -14.40
N GLN A 205 14.20 4.62 -15.25
CA GLN A 205 15.61 4.91 -15.05
C GLN A 205 15.85 6.43 -14.96
N GLY A 206 16.63 6.83 -13.95
CA GLY A 206 16.94 8.23 -13.67
C GLY A 206 15.88 8.97 -12.84
N ILE A 207 14.71 8.38 -12.59
CA ILE A 207 13.67 8.99 -11.75
C ILE A 207 13.99 8.73 -10.27
N ARG A 208 14.05 9.80 -9.48
CA ARG A 208 14.38 9.74 -8.04
C ARG A 208 13.12 9.74 -7.19
N VAL A 209 12.92 8.69 -6.41
CA VAL A 209 11.74 8.49 -5.55
C VAL A 209 12.15 8.48 -4.09
N LEU A 210 11.70 9.47 -3.33
CA LEU A 210 11.90 9.54 -1.89
C LEU A 210 10.75 8.82 -1.18
N ASP A 211 11.04 7.68 -0.59
CA ASP A 211 10.06 6.83 0.10
C ASP A 211 10.12 7.07 1.61
N LEU A 212 9.07 7.66 2.18
CA LEU A 212 8.92 7.87 3.62
C LEU A 212 7.88 6.93 4.23
N THR A 213 7.49 5.88 3.52
CA THR A 213 6.41 4.98 3.91
C THR A 213 6.92 3.77 4.68
N ARG A 214 5.99 3.05 5.32
CA ARG A 214 6.27 1.88 6.16
C ARG A 214 5.20 0.82 5.94
N ILE A 215 5.45 -0.39 6.43
CA ILE A 215 4.53 -1.52 6.38
C ILE A 215 4.27 -1.93 4.92
N ILE A 216 3.09 -1.71 4.34
CA ILE A 216 2.70 -2.38 3.07
C ILE A 216 2.35 -1.41 1.95
N ALA A 217 1.31 -0.58 2.08
CA ALA A 217 0.75 0.14 0.92
C ALA A 217 1.77 1.03 0.20
N GLY A 218 2.39 1.97 0.91
CA GLY A 218 3.43 2.82 0.37
C GLY A 218 4.64 2.03 -0.15
N PRO A 219 5.16 1.07 0.63
CA PRO A 219 6.29 0.28 0.17
C PRO A 219 6.01 -0.59 -1.07
N VAL A 220 4.78 -1.09 -1.25
CA VAL A 220 4.34 -1.78 -2.48
C VAL A 220 4.41 -0.85 -3.67
N ALA A 221 3.95 0.40 -3.53
CA ALA A 221 3.99 1.39 -4.59
C ALA A 221 5.43 1.65 -5.07
N THR A 222 6.33 1.91 -4.13
CA THR A 222 7.72 2.25 -4.46
C THR A 222 8.53 1.04 -4.90
N ARG A 223 8.22 -0.17 -4.40
CA ARG A 223 8.78 -1.44 -4.94
C ARG A 223 8.39 -1.65 -6.40
N PHE A 224 7.15 -1.34 -6.77
CA PHE A 224 6.71 -1.40 -8.17
C PHE A 224 7.52 -0.44 -9.04
N LEU A 225 7.70 0.82 -8.61
CA LEU A 225 8.50 1.81 -9.33
C LEU A 225 9.98 1.39 -9.46
N ALA A 226 10.59 0.87 -8.39
CA ALA A 226 11.96 0.33 -8.43
C ALA A 226 12.09 -0.82 -9.44
N GLY A 227 11.07 -1.67 -9.54
CA GLY A 227 10.97 -2.77 -10.49
C GLY A 227 11.06 -2.32 -11.95
N PHE A 228 10.79 -1.04 -12.25
CA PHE A 228 10.88 -0.47 -13.59
C PHE A 228 12.01 0.55 -13.77
N GLY A 229 12.89 0.70 -12.78
CA GLY A 229 14.14 1.46 -12.92
C GLY A 229 14.29 2.67 -12.02
N ALA A 230 13.28 3.02 -11.22
CA ALA A 230 13.38 4.18 -10.34
C ALA A 230 14.46 3.99 -9.26
N ASP A 231 15.24 5.04 -8.98
CA ASP A 231 16.11 5.08 -7.80
C ASP A 231 15.25 5.41 -6.57
N VAL A 232 14.95 4.39 -5.77
CA VAL A 232 14.14 4.54 -4.57
C VAL A 232 15.04 4.64 -3.34
N LEU A 233 15.09 5.83 -2.76
CA LEU A 233 15.73 6.09 -1.47
C LEU A 233 14.65 6.11 -0.39
N ARG A 234 14.62 5.07 0.44
CA ARG A 234 13.72 4.97 1.58
C ARG A 234 14.37 5.56 2.83
N ILE A 235 13.67 6.45 3.53
CA ILE A 235 14.14 7.08 4.76
C ILE A 235 13.25 6.67 5.93
N ASP A 236 13.86 6.00 6.91
CA ASP A 236 13.22 5.62 8.17
C ASP A 236 13.84 6.37 9.36
N PRO A 237 13.10 6.59 10.46
CA PRO A 237 13.69 7.12 11.67
C PRO A 237 14.52 6.05 12.38
N PHE A 238 15.45 6.50 13.23
CA PHE A 238 16.15 5.62 14.15
C PHE A 238 15.17 4.93 15.12
N GLY A 239 15.42 3.65 15.40
CA GLY A 239 14.61 2.82 16.31
C GLY A 239 13.29 2.30 15.73
N TRP A 240 12.98 2.57 14.44
CA TRP A 240 11.92 1.86 13.74
C TRP A 240 12.47 0.61 13.05
N GLU A 241 11.78 -0.51 13.24
CA GLU A 241 12.04 -1.80 12.59
C GLU A 241 10.70 -2.42 12.17
N GLU A 242 10.72 -3.23 11.12
CA GLU A 242 9.55 -4.01 10.68
C GLU A 242 9.98 -5.40 10.16
N PRO A 243 10.60 -6.23 11.02
CA PRO A 243 11.44 -7.36 10.59
C PRO A 243 10.68 -8.45 9.81
N SER A 244 9.36 -8.59 10.03
CA SER A 244 8.52 -9.52 9.26
C SER A 244 8.18 -9.02 7.85
N GLN A 245 8.31 -7.71 7.59
CA GLN A 245 7.95 -7.06 6.34
C GLN A 245 9.18 -6.67 5.53
N GLU A 246 10.29 -6.29 6.18
CA GLU A 246 11.51 -5.81 5.52
C GLU A 246 11.97 -6.68 4.33
N PRO A 247 12.03 -8.02 4.42
CA PRO A 247 12.49 -8.84 3.30
C PRO A 247 11.59 -8.79 2.04
N ASP A 248 10.33 -8.39 2.21
CA ASP A 248 9.39 -8.25 1.10
C ASP A 248 9.34 -6.81 0.58
N VAL A 249 9.33 -5.84 1.48
CA VAL A 249 8.96 -4.45 1.15
C VAL A 249 10.15 -3.53 0.88
N THR A 250 11.38 -3.98 1.11
CA THR A 250 12.62 -3.23 0.83
C THR A 250 13.26 -3.60 -0.51
N LEU A 251 12.73 -4.61 -1.22
CA LEU A 251 13.23 -5.05 -2.52
C LEU A 251 13.36 -3.88 -3.51
N GLY A 252 14.55 -3.71 -4.09
CA GLY A 252 14.85 -2.64 -5.04
C GLY A 252 15.11 -1.27 -4.45
N LYS A 253 15.18 -1.14 -3.12
CA LYS A 253 15.33 0.14 -2.43
C LYS A 253 16.66 0.24 -1.72
N ARG A 254 17.13 1.46 -1.57
CA ARG A 254 18.24 1.81 -0.67
C ARG A 254 17.64 2.41 0.59
N CYS A 255 17.82 1.75 1.72
CA CYS A 255 17.18 2.13 2.98
C CYS A 255 18.17 2.86 3.89
N ALA A 256 17.96 4.16 4.11
CA ALA A 256 18.78 5.00 4.97
C ALA A 256 17.99 5.47 6.20
N ARG A 257 18.70 5.95 7.23
CA ARG A 257 18.09 6.53 8.42
C ARG A 257 18.42 7.99 8.56
N LEU A 258 17.41 8.78 8.93
CA LEU A 258 17.56 10.19 9.29
C LEU A 258 16.67 10.51 10.50
N ASN A 259 17.21 11.28 11.44
CA ASN A 259 16.45 11.88 12.52
C ASN A 259 16.08 13.32 12.14
N LEU A 260 14.86 13.54 11.66
CA LEU A 260 14.41 14.88 11.22
C LEU A 260 14.22 15.90 12.36
N HIS A 261 14.45 15.52 13.62
CA HIS A 261 14.59 16.44 14.75
C HIS A 261 16.03 16.96 14.91
N ASN A 262 17.02 16.33 14.28
CA ASN A 262 18.40 16.80 14.22
C ASN A 262 18.56 17.77 13.03
N PRO A 263 19.12 18.98 13.22
CA PRO A 263 19.29 19.97 12.15
C PRO A 263 20.17 19.50 10.97
N GLN A 264 21.19 18.68 11.22
CA GLN A 264 22.08 18.15 10.17
C GLN A 264 21.35 17.14 9.30
N ASP A 265 20.67 16.16 9.90
CA ASP A 265 19.87 15.18 9.18
C ASP A 265 18.72 15.85 8.43
N ARG A 266 18.14 16.91 9.01
CA ARG A 266 17.14 17.76 8.35
C ARG A 266 17.72 18.42 7.09
N HIS A 267 18.92 18.96 7.16
CA HIS A 267 19.61 19.53 6.01
C HIS A 267 19.84 18.48 4.91
N THR A 268 20.32 17.28 5.27
CA THR A 268 20.49 16.16 4.34
C THR A 268 19.16 15.78 3.69
N PHE A 269 18.09 15.63 4.48
CA PHE A 269 16.76 15.33 3.97
C PHE A 269 16.27 16.39 2.96
N GLU A 270 16.41 17.67 3.29
CA GLU A 270 16.00 18.76 2.41
C GLU A 270 16.80 18.79 1.10
N GLN A 271 18.10 18.49 1.15
CA GLN A 271 18.89 18.32 -0.08
C GLN A 271 18.34 17.19 -0.95
N ARG A 272 18.06 16.02 -0.35
CA ARG A 272 17.47 14.88 -1.09
C ARG A 272 16.10 15.19 -1.65
N LEU A 273 15.26 15.91 -0.90
CA LEU A 273 13.92 16.32 -1.34
C LEU A 273 13.97 17.32 -2.51
N ARG A 274 14.91 18.27 -2.51
CA ARG A 274 15.10 19.21 -3.65
C ARG A 274 15.44 18.50 -4.95
N GLU A 275 16.14 17.37 -4.85
CA GLU A 275 16.60 16.57 -5.98
C GLU A 275 15.61 15.45 -6.38
N ALA A 276 14.56 15.24 -5.58
CA ALA A 276 13.59 14.17 -5.83
C ALA A 276 12.58 14.56 -6.90
N ASP A 277 12.22 13.60 -7.76
CA ASP A 277 11.11 13.74 -8.70
C ASP A 277 9.77 13.40 -8.06
N VAL A 278 9.81 12.44 -7.14
CA VAL A 278 8.65 11.88 -6.46
C VAL A 278 8.92 11.82 -4.97
N ILE A 279 7.93 12.19 -4.16
CA ILE A 279 7.86 11.80 -2.76
C ILE A 279 6.64 10.90 -2.55
N VAL A 280 6.85 9.78 -1.87
CA VAL A 280 5.77 8.91 -1.41
C VAL A 280 5.79 8.88 0.10
N HIS A 281 4.66 9.19 0.75
CA HIS A 281 4.56 9.19 2.22
C HIS A 281 3.20 8.69 2.70
N GLY A 282 3.17 8.15 3.91
CA GLY A 282 1.96 7.54 4.46
C GLY A 282 2.11 7.31 5.95
N TYR A 283 1.28 8.01 6.73
CA TYR A 283 1.31 7.94 8.20
C TYR A 283 -0.07 8.24 8.78
N ARG A 284 -0.35 9.53 8.85
CA ARG A 284 -1.54 10.17 9.38
C ARG A 284 -1.58 11.52 8.67
N ALA A 285 -2.77 12.06 8.44
CA ALA A 285 -2.85 13.43 7.97
C ALA A 285 -2.01 14.33 8.91
N GLY A 286 -1.12 15.12 8.32
CA GLY A 286 -0.27 16.06 9.07
C GLY A 286 0.98 15.50 9.76
N ALA A 287 1.38 14.23 9.57
CA ALA A 287 2.63 13.73 10.16
C ALA A 287 3.86 14.54 9.72
N LEU A 288 4.03 14.73 8.41
CA LEU A 288 5.10 15.56 7.85
C LEU A 288 4.89 17.05 8.18
N HIS A 289 3.65 17.51 8.31
CA HIS A 289 3.35 18.88 8.71
C HIS A 289 3.92 19.19 10.11
N LYS A 290 3.80 18.26 11.06
CA LYS A 290 4.40 18.40 12.40
C LYS A 290 5.93 18.45 12.40
N LEU A 291 6.57 18.00 11.31
CA LEU A 291 8.01 18.13 11.07
C LEU A 291 8.35 19.39 10.24
N GLY A 292 7.38 20.27 9.97
CA GLY A 292 7.57 21.50 9.18
C GLY A 292 7.52 21.28 7.67
N TYR A 293 7.12 20.10 7.19
CA TYR A 293 7.01 19.78 5.77
C TYR A 293 5.54 19.72 5.34
N THR A 294 4.89 20.88 5.23
CA THR A 294 3.57 21.00 4.59
C THR A 294 3.67 20.67 3.09
N SER A 295 2.52 20.45 2.43
CA SER A 295 2.45 20.38 0.96
C SER A 295 3.08 21.61 0.31
N GLU A 296 2.83 22.79 0.88
CA GLU A 296 3.44 24.05 0.44
C GLU A 296 4.95 24.08 0.62
N GLN A 297 5.46 23.69 1.79
CA GLN A 297 6.89 23.70 2.04
C GLN A 297 7.64 22.70 1.14
N ARG A 298 7.05 21.52 0.90
CA ARG A 298 7.65 20.54 -0.03
C ARG A 298 7.70 21.09 -1.46
N ARG A 299 6.64 21.77 -1.91
CA ARG A 299 6.61 22.43 -3.22
C ARG A 299 7.57 23.62 -3.31
N LEU A 300 7.79 24.37 -2.23
CA LEU A 300 8.81 25.43 -2.21
C LEU A 300 10.22 24.85 -2.38
N LEU A 301 10.49 23.67 -1.79
CA LEU A 301 11.77 22.98 -1.94
C LEU A 301 11.92 22.32 -3.31
N SER A 302 10.87 21.68 -3.83
CA SER A 302 10.85 21.04 -5.15
C SER A 302 9.56 21.39 -5.90
N PRO A 303 9.55 22.47 -6.71
CA PRO A 303 8.33 22.97 -7.37
C PRO A 303 7.69 21.99 -8.36
N GLY A 304 8.51 21.13 -8.97
CA GLY A 304 8.06 20.09 -9.89
C GLY A 304 7.65 18.78 -9.21
N LEU A 305 7.68 18.67 -7.89
CA LEU A 305 7.51 17.40 -7.19
C LEU A 305 6.18 16.69 -7.51
N VAL A 306 6.25 15.37 -7.71
CA VAL A 306 5.09 14.48 -7.67
C VAL A 306 4.94 13.96 -6.25
N ASP A 307 3.90 14.41 -5.55
CA ASP A 307 3.63 14.11 -4.15
C ASP A 307 2.46 13.12 -4.03
N VAL A 308 2.73 11.88 -3.63
CA VAL A 308 1.69 10.87 -3.45
C VAL A 308 1.64 10.43 -2.01
N CYS A 309 0.45 10.43 -1.43
CA CYS A 309 0.28 10.02 -0.05
C CYS A 309 -1.00 9.26 0.25
N LEU A 310 -0.96 8.54 1.37
CA LEU A 310 -2.12 7.83 1.89
C LEU A 310 -2.32 8.02 3.40
N ASN A 311 -3.55 7.78 3.83
CA ASN A 311 -3.87 7.49 5.23
C ASN A 311 -4.90 6.35 5.34
N ALA A 312 -5.26 5.96 6.55
CA ALA A 312 -6.19 4.85 6.77
C ALA A 312 -7.65 5.23 6.51
N TYR A 313 -8.11 6.37 7.04
CA TYR A 313 -9.54 6.68 7.19
C TYR A 313 -10.07 7.81 6.31
N GLY A 314 -9.32 8.30 5.33
CA GLY A 314 -9.76 9.40 4.45
C GLY A 314 -9.25 10.77 4.91
N TRP A 315 -9.36 11.75 4.03
CA TRP A 315 -8.80 13.10 4.20
C TRP A 315 -9.77 14.10 4.81
N SER A 316 -11.03 13.72 4.93
CA SER A 316 -12.13 14.46 5.54
C SER A 316 -12.69 13.72 6.76
N GLY A 317 -13.58 14.39 7.50
CA GLY A 317 -14.20 13.83 8.70
C GLY A 317 -13.32 13.83 9.96
N PRO A 318 -13.87 13.37 11.09
CA PRO A 318 -13.20 13.40 12.39
C PRO A 318 -12.01 12.43 12.53
N TRP A 319 -11.92 11.37 11.71
CA TRP A 319 -10.85 10.38 11.81
C TRP A 319 -9.70 10.59 10.83
N ARG A 320 -9.65 11.71 10.10
CA ARG A 320 -8.58 11.98 9.12
C ARG A 320 -7.15 11.90 9.69
N GLU A 321 -6.98 12.20 10.98
CA GLU A 321 -5.70 12.14 11.70
C GLU A 321 -5.52 10.85 12.53
N ARG A 322 -6.53 9.97 12.55
CA ARG A 322 -6.53 8.74 13.33
C ARG A 322 -5.54 7.74 12.75
N ARG A 323 -4.79 7.07 13.63
CA ARG A 323 -3.93 5.93 13.26
C ARG A 323 -4.81 4.78 12.77
N GLY A 324 -4.41 4.13 11.69
CA GLY A 324 -5.09 2.95 11.18
C GLY A 324 -4.16 2.07 10.39
N PHE A 325 -4.62 0.84 10.20
CA PHE A 325 -4.00 -0.23 9.45
C PHE A 325 -5.10 -0.91 8.66
N ASP A 326 -4.77 -1.58 7.56
CA ASP A 326 -5.74 -2.34 6.76
C ASP A 326 -6.64 -3.21 7.64
N SER A 327 -6.03 -4.04 8.49
CA SER A 327 -6.73 -4.88 9.46
C SER A 327 -7.73 -4.14 10.37
N LEU A 328 -7.49 -2.88 10.72
CA LEU A 328 -8.40 -2.04 11.52
C LEU A 328 -9.50 -1.39 10.66
N VAL A 329 -9.17 -1.01 9.41
CA VAL A 329 -10.15 -0.50 8.45
C VAL A 329 -11.18 -1.58 8.14
N GLN A 330 -10.74 -2.82 7.92
CA GLN A 330 -11.66 -3.95 7.67
C GLN A 330 -12.66 -4.18 8.82
N MET A 331 -12.26 -3.96 10.07
CA MET A 331 -13.17 -4.01 11.23
C MET A 331 -14.12 -2.82 11.25
N SER A 332 -13.60 -1.63 10.93
CA SER A 332 -14.36 -0.38 10.99
C SER A 332 -15.44 -0.30 9.91
N CYS A 333 -15.16 -0.77 8.69
CA CYS A 333 -16.05 -0.63 7.55
C CYS A 333 -16.98 -1.83 7.31
N GLY A 334 -16.90 -2.87 8.14
CA GLY A 334 -17.77 -4.05 8.09
C GLY A 334 -17.35 -5.15 7.13
N ILE A 335 -16.15 -5.08 6.57
CA ILE A 335 -15.59 -6.19 5.79
C ILE A 335 -15.47 -7.45 6.66
N ALA A 336 -14.98 -7.31 7.89
CA ALA A 336 -14.77 -8.45 8.79
C ALA A 336 -16.08 -9.12 9.23
N GLU A 337 -17.15 -8.33 9.42
CA GLU A 337 -18.48 -8.84 9.76
C GLU A 337 -19.13 -9.52 8.55
N GLN A 338 -19.04 -8.92 7.36
CA GLN A 338 -19.52 -9.58 6.14
C GLN A 338 -18.80 -10.91 5.89
N GLY A 339 -17.50 -10.98 6.19
CA GLY A 339 -16.74 -12.23 6.17
C GLY A 339 -17.24 -13.25 7.18
N MET A 340 -17.69 -12.83 8.37
CA MET A 340 -18.29 -13.74 9.36
C MET A 340 -19.52 -14.42 8.79
N HIS A 341 -20.42 -13.64 8.20
CA HIS A 341 -21.64 -14.14 7.58
C HIS A 341 -21.34 -15.08 6.41
N TRP A 342 -20.40 -14.70 5.54
CA TRP A 342 -20.01 -15.50 4.39
C TRP A 342 -19.38 -16.84 4.77
N ALA A 343 -18.56 -16.86 5.83
CA ALA A 343 -17.86 -18.06 6.30
C ALA A 343 -18.63 -18.85 7.38
N GLU A 344 -19.87 -18.45 7.72
CA GLU A 344 -20.65 -19.00 8.83
C GLU A 344 -19.87 -19.04 10.17
N SER A 345 -18.99 -18.05 10.37
CA SER A 345 -18.06 -17.98 11.50
C SER A 345 -18.64 -17.17 12.66
N GLN A 346 -18.37 -17.64 13.88
CA GLN A 346 -18.69 -16.92 15.12
C GLN A 346 -17.62 -15.87 15.53
N LYS A 347 -16.54 -15.74 14.75
CA LYS A 347 -15.42 -14.80 15.00
C LYS A 347 -15.13 -13.96 13.76
N PRO A 348 -14.65 -12.71 13.90
CA PRO A 348 -14.32 -11.81 12.79
C PRO A 348 -13.51 -12.52 11.70
N THR A 349 -13.95 -12.41 10.46
CA THR A 349 -13.30 -13.03 9.31
C THR A 349 -12.83 -11.92 8.37
N PRO A 350 -11.59 -11.42 8.50
CA PRO A 350 -11.03 -10.43 7.58
C PRO A 350 -10.82 -11.02 6.18
N LEU A 351 -10.43 -10.16 5.23
CA LEU A 351 -9.90 -10.59 3.94
C LEU A 351 -8.70 -11.54 4.14
N PRO A 352 -8.47 -12.48 3.21
CA PRO A 352 -7.39 -13.47 3.32
C PRO A 352 -5.97 -12.88 3.21
N VAL A 353 -5.86 -11.58 2.91
CA VAL A 353 -4.64 -10.80 2.70
C VAL A 353 -4.85 -9.36 3.19
N GLN A 354 -3.78 -8.56 3.32
CA GLN A 354 -3.89 -7.10 3.51
C GLN A 354 -4.25 -6.42 2.17
N GLY A 355 -5.43 -6.77 1.65
CA GLY A 355 -5.84 -6.44 0.29
C GLY A 355 -6.08 -4.95 0.07
N LEU A 356 -6.45 -4.19 1.11
CA LEU A 356 -6.61 -2.74 1.01
C LEU A 356 -5.24 -2.06 0.91
N ASP A 357 -4.26 -2.50 1.69
CA ASP A 357 -2.90 -1.96 1.65
C ASP A 357 -2.26 -2.21 0.28
N HIS A 358 -2.22 -3.48 -0.17
CA HIS A 358 -1.59 -3.81 -1.46
C HIS A 358 -2.28 -3.12 -2.64
N ALA A 359 -3.63 -3.13 -2.70
CA ALA A 359 -4.34 -2.46 -3.78
C ALA A 359 -4.11 -0.95 -3.77
N THR A 360 -4.15 -0.31 -2.59
CA THR A 360 -3.84 1.12 -2.47
C THR A 360 -2.41 1.41 -2.91
N GLY A 361 -1.45 0.53 -2.62
CA GLY A 361 -0.07 0.65 -3.08
C GLY A 361 0.09 0.65 -4.60
N TYR A 362 -0.55 -0.28 -5.31
CA TYR A 362 -0.54 -0.25 -6.78
C TYR A 362 -1.26 0.98 -7.35
N LEU A 363 -2.37 1.41 -6.74
CA LEU A 363 -3.06 2.64 -7.13
C LEU A 363 -2.17 3.88 -6.88
N MET A 364 -1.39 3.91 -5.80
CA MET A 364 -0.40 4.96 -5.55
C MET A 364 0.71 4.96 -6.62
N ALA A 365 1.21 3.80 -7.03
CA ALA A 365 2.17 3.72 -8.14
C ALA A 365 1.58 4.28 -9.43
N ALA A 366 0.31 3.97 -9.73
CA ALA A 366 -0.40 4.56 -10.85
C ALA A 366 -0.53 6.09 -10.75
N ALA A 367 -0.80 6.62 -9.55
CA ALA A 367 -0.85 8.05 -9.28
C ALA A 367 0.52 8.72 -9.48
N VAL A 368 1.61 8.08 -9.06
CA VAL A 368 2.98 8.55 -9.33
C VAL A 368 3.22 8.64 -10.83
N LEU A 369 2.94 7.57 -11.57
CA LEU A 369 3.16 7.50 -13.02
C LEU A 369 2.35 8.55 -13.77
N HIS A 370 1.09 8.76 -13.37
CA HIS A 370 0.29 9.86 -13.91
C HIS A 370 0.91 11.23 -13.57
N GLY A 371 1.37 11.44 -12.34
CA GLY A 371 2.04 12.68 -11.95
C GLY A 371 3.30 12.95 -12.78
N LEU A 372 4.11 11.92 -13.04
CA LEU A 372 5.30 12.00 -13.89
C LEU A 372 4.93 12.33 -15.35
N MET A 373 3.83 11.78 -15.88
CA MET A 373 3.30 12.17 -17.19
C MET A 373 2.89 13.64 -17.26
N GLU A 374 2.27 14.17 -16.20
CA GLU A 374 1.90 15.59 -16.13
C GLU A 374 3.14 16.51 -16.10
N ARG A 375 4.21 16.06 -15.43
CA ARG A 375 5.51 16.73 -15.51
C ARG A 375 6.10 16.73 -16.90
N LEU A 376 6.08 15.61 -17.62
CA LEU A 376 6.57 15.54 -19.01
C LEU A 376 5.74 16.42 -19.95
N ARG A 377 4.41 16.32 -19.89
CA ARG A 377 3.48 17.04 -20.78
C ARG A 377 3.46 18.53 -20.55
N ARG A 378 3.34 18.93 -19.28
CA ARG A 378 2.95 20.29 -18.89
C ARG A 378 3.95 20.98 -17.96
N GLY A 379 4.99 20.28 -17.54
CA GLY A 379 5.92 20.77 -16.52
C GLY A 379 5.29 20.89 -15.13
N GLN A 380 4.11 20.31 -14.90
CA GLN A 380 3.36 20.52 -13.65
C GLN A 380 3.67 19.43 -12.63
N GLY A 381 4.13 19.84 -11.44
CA GLY A 381 4.09 18.98 -10.26
C GLY A 381 2.64 18.67 -9.85
N SER A 382 2.47 17.69 -8.97
CA SER A 382 1.15 17.25 -8.53
C SER A 382 1.13 16.77 -7.08
N GLU A 383 -0.04 16.79 -6.47
CA GLU A 383 -0.32 16.06 -5.24
C GLU A 383 -1.50 15.12 -5.47
N THR A 384 -1.35 13.86 -5.05
CA THR A 384 -2.43 12.86 -5.08
C THR A 384 -2.55 12.20 -3.72
N ARG A 385 -3.77 12.17 -3.20
CA ARG A 385 -4.07 11.58 -1.90
C ARG A 385 -5.06 10.42 -2.04
N LEU A 386 -4.78 9.31 -1.37
CA LEU A 386 -5.62 8.10 -1.34
C LEU A 386 -5.92 7.70 0.11
N SER A 387 -6.87 6.80 0.34
CA SER A 387 -7.08 6.22 1.67
C SER A 387 -7.52 4.76 1.61
N LEU A 388 -7.09 3.97 2.61
CA LEU A 388 -7.47 2.55 2.70
C LEU A 388 -8.99 2.39 2.82
N ALA A 389 -9.65 3.25 3.58
CA ALA A 389 -11.11 3.25 3.71
C ALA A 389 -11.80 3.54 2.38
N ARG A 390 -11.24 4.41 1.52
CA ARG A 390 -11.81 4.65 0.19
C ARG A 390 -11.60 3.48 -0.75
N THR A 391 -10.45 2.79 -0.68
CA THR A 391 -10.21 1.51 -1.38
C THR A 391 -11.18 0.43 -0.89
N ALA A 392 -11.49 0.38 0.40
CA ALA A 392 -12.50 -0.52 0.96
C ALA A 392 -13.90 -0.25 0.38
N THR A 393 -14.28 1.03 0.21
CA THR A 393 -15.53 1.38 -0.46
C THR A 393 -15.57 0.88 -1.91
N GLU A 394 -14.47 0.98 -2.68
CA GLU A 394 -14.41 0.39 -4.03
C GLU A 394 -14.64 -1.12 -4.00
N LEU A 395 -13.94 -1.84 -3.11
CA LEU A 395 -14.09 -3.30 -2.96
C LEU A 395 -15.52 -3.70 -2.59
N MET A 396 -16.13 -2.94 -1.67
CA MET A 396 -17.48 -3.21 -1.17
C MET A 396 -18.59 -2.83 -2.16
N CYS A 397 -18.34 -1.95 -3.13
CA CYS A 397 -19.32 -1.60 -4.17
C CYS A 397 -19.35 -2.61 -5.33
N PHE A 398 -18.24 -3.28 -5.61
CA PHE A 398 -18.16 -4.35 -6.62
C PHE A 398 -18.62 -5.69 -6.00
N THR A 399 -19.90 -5.82 -5.65
CA THR A 399 -20.46 -7.02 -4.98
C THR A 399 -20.89 -8.14 -5.91
N ALA A 400 -20.75 -8.00 -7.23
CA ALA A 400 -21.14 -9.04 -8.18
C ALA A 400 -20.28 -10.31 -7.99
N MET A 401 -20.77 -11.26 -7.19
CA MET A 401 -20.22 -12.60 -7.06
C MET A 401 -20.81 -13.57 -8.10
N ASP A 402 -21.75 -13.11 -8.92
CA ASP A 402 -22.42 -13.91 -9.94
C ASP A 402 -21.39 -14.58 -10.88
N GLY A 403 -21.35 -15.91 -10.83
CA GLY A 403 -20.55 -16.73 -11.73
C GLY A 403 -19.09 -16.97 -11.31
N ARG A 404 -18.71 -16.77 -10.03
CA ARG A 404 -17.45 -17.34 -9.52
C ARG A 404 -17.61 -18.82 -9.21
N ASP A 405 -16.69 -19.63 -9.74
CA ASP A 405 -16.53 -21.01 -9.29
C ASP A 405 -15.83 -20.98 -7.93
N LEU A 406 -16.60 -21.09 -6.84
CA LEU A 406 -16.08 -21.01 -5.47
C LEU A 406 -15.04 -22.11 -5.14
N ASN A 407 -14.94 -23.16 -5.97
CA ASN A 407 -13.99 -24.25 -5.78
C ASN A 407 -12.62 -24.00 -6.40
N ALA A 408 -12.48 -23.02 -7.29
CA ALA A 408 -11.22 -22.67 -7.96
C ALA A 408 -10.30 -21.80 -7.08
N ASN A 409 -9.79 -22.32 -5.96
CA ASN A 409 -8.91 -21.56 -5.07
C ASN A 409 -7.51 -21.33 -5.68
N ILE A 410 -6.93 -20.15 -5.46
CA ILE A 410 -5.51 -19.87 -5.78
C ILE A 410 -4.56 -20.76 -4.99
N GLY A 411 -4.89 -21.17 -3.77
CA GLY A 411 -3.99 -22.01 -2.98
C GLY A 411 -2.67 -21.32 -2.63
N GLN A 412 -1.66 -22.11 -2.26
CA GLN A 412 -0.32 -21.62 -1.94
C GLN A 412 0.55 -21.52 -3.20
N ALA A 413 1.61 -20.72 -3.12
CA ALA A 413 2.61 -20.65 -4.18
C ALA A 413 3.33 -22.00 -4.37
N GLU A 414 3.51 -22.39 -5.62
CA GLU A 414 4.19 -23.61 -6.04
C GLU A 414 5.57 -23.30 -6.61
N LYS A 415 6.42 -24.31 -6.78
CA LYS A 415 7.79 -24.14 -7.30
C LYS A 415 7.87 -23.32 -8.60
N ASN A 416 6.89 -23.47 -9.49
CA ASN A 416 6.86 -22.77 -10.78
C ASN A 416 6.38 -21.32 -10.67
N ASP A 417 5.85 -20.91 -9.51
CA ASP A 417 5.49 -19.50 -9.25
C ASP A 417 6.73 -18.67 -8.86
N TYR A 418 7.90 -19.30 -8.61
CA TYR A 418 9.13 -18.64 -8.16
C TYR A 418 10.18 -18.51 -9.28
N SER A 419 11.14 -17.61 -9.05
CA SER A 419 12.34 -17.44 -9.87
C SER A 419 13.13 -18.75 -10.02
N ALA A 420 13.82 -18.92 -11.16
CA ALA A 420 14.60 -20.11 -11.45
C ALA A 420 15.83 -20.28 -10.53
N THR A 421 16.31 -19.17 -9.96
CA THR A 421 17.43 -19.12 -9.01
C THR A 421 17.03 -18.31 -7.78
N PRO A 422 17.57 -18.62 -6.60
CA PRO A 422 17.37 -17.79 -5.43
C PRO A 422 18.09 -16.45 -5.60
N GLU A 423 17.55 -15.41 -4.98
CA GLU A 423 18.17 -14.10 -4.85
C GLU A 423 18.85 -13.97 -3.48
N PRO A 424 20.04 -13.36 -3.39
CA PRO A 424 20.66 -13.05 -2.11
C PRO A 424 19.88 -11.92 -1.42
N THR A 425 19.59 -12.07 -0.14
CA THR A 425 19.05 -10.99 0.71
C THR A 425 19.97 -10.79 1.92
N GLN A 426 19.76 -9.71 2.67
CA GLN A 426 20.53 -9.48 3.90
C GLN A 426 20.36 -10.60 4.95
N TRP A 427 19.26 -11.36 4.91
CA TRP A 427 18.95 -12.43 5.87
C TRP A 427 19.37 -13.82 5.40
N GLY A 428 19.87 -13.93 4.17
CA GLY A 428 20.14 -15.19 3.49
C GLY A 428 19.44 -15.27 2.13
N ASP A 429 19.73 -16.33 1.37
CA ASP A 429 19.12 -16.54 0.05
C ASP A 429 17.61 -16.79 0.16
N GLY A 430 16.85 -16.44 -0.87
CA GLY A 430 15.43 -16.74 -0.94
C GLY A 430 14.90 -16.78 -2.36
N TRP A 431 13.74 -17.38 -2.55
CA TRP A 431 13.09 -17.54 -3.85
C TRP A 431 11.98 -16.49 -3.98
N ARG A 432 12.06 -15.67 -5.03
CA ARG A 432 11.10 -14.58 -5.27
C ARG A 432 10.01 -15.04 -6.22
N LEU A 433 8.75 -14.73 -5.93
CA LEU A 433 7.67 -14.96 -6.88
C LEU A 433 7.95 -14.24 -8.20
N LEU A 434 7.60 -14.88 -9.31
CA LEU A 434 7.64 -14.26 -10.62
C LEU A 434 6.76 -12.99 -10.63
N PRO A 435 7.16 -11.92 -11.34
CA PRO A 435 6.35 -10.72 -11.42
C PRO A 435 4.94 -11.00 -11.96
N PRO A 436 3.89 -10.34 -11.41
CA PRO A 436 2.52 -10.60 -11.83
C PRO A 436 2.18 -9.87 -13.14
N VAL A 437 3.11 -9.12 -13.71
CA VAL A 437 2.92 -8.31 -14.91
C VAL A 437 4.10 -8.48 -15.87
N THR A 438 3.78 -8.51 -17.16
CA THR A 438 4.76 -8.33 -18.23
C THR A 438 4.29 -7.25 -19.21
N LEU A 439 5.23 -6.43 -19.67
CA LEU A 439 5.04 -5.44 -20.71
C LEU A 439 5.98 -5.78 -21.87
N ALA A 440 5.49 -5.68 -23.11
CA ALA A 440 6.29 -6.07 -24.27
C ALA A 440 7.60 -5.25 -24.39
N GLY A 441 8.74 -5.91 -24.15
CA GLY A 441 10.07 -5.29 -24.18
C GLY A 441 10.50 -4.59 -22.88
N THR A 442 9.71 -4.73 -21.81
CA THR A 442 9.97 -4.13 -20.49
C THR A 442 9.68 -5.15 -19.39
N GLU A 443 10.73 -5.62 -18.73
CA GLU A 443 10.64 -6.59 -17.64
C GLU A 443 10.66 -5.87 -16.29
N MET A 444 9.85 -6.38 -15.35
CA MET A 444 9.88 -5.93 -13.96
C MET A 444 11.04 -6.61 -13.24
N GLN A 445 12.07 -5.84 -12.89
CA GLN A 445 13.30 -6.29 -12.27
C GLN A 445 13.90 -5.23 -11.34
N TRP A 446 14.57 -5.67 -10.28
CA TRP A 446 15.14 -4.79 -9.25
C TRP A 446 16.66 -4.77 -9.32
N ASN A 447 17.25 -3.57 -9.22
CA ASN A 447 18.71 -3.40 -9.22
C ASN A 447 19.35 -3.75 -7.86
N PHE A 448 18.56 -3.72 -6.79
CA PHE A 448 19.01 -3.94 -5.43
C PHE A 448 18.21 -5.07 -4.78
N PRO A 449 18.86 -5.99 -4.06
CA PRO A 449 18.16 -6.98 -3.26
C PRO A 449 17.43 -6.32 -2.09
N ALA A 450 16.53 -7.08 -1.44
CA ALA A 450 15.97 -6.67 -0.16
C ALA A 450 17.08 -6.53 0.90
N SER A 451 17.02 -5.46 1.68
CA SER A 451 18.03 -5.12 2.70
C SER A 451 17.37 -4.55 3.95
N ALA A 452 18.06 -4.60 5.08
CA ALA A 452 17.55 -4.08 6.34
C ALA A 452 17.50 -2.55 6.34
N LEU A 453 16.65 -2.00 7.21
CA LEU A 453 16.53 -0.56 7.35
C LEU A 453 17.83 0.09 7.87
N GLY A 454 18.32 1.11 7.16
CA GLY A 454 19.55 1.82 7.51
C GLY A 454 20.83 1.18 6.95
N SER A 455 20.71 0.21 6.03
CA SER A 455 21.83 -0.41 5.33
C SER A 455 22.55 0.54 4.35
N ALA A 456 21.91 1.65 3.95
CA ALA A 456 22.43 2.58 2.95
C ALA A 456 22.62 4.00 3.50
N GLN A 457 23.47 4.77 2.82
CA GLN A 457 23.63 6.21 3.06
C GLN A 457 22.49 7.01 2.39
N PRO A 458 22.09 8.18 2.96
CA PRO A 458 21.03 9.03 2.44
C PRO A 458 21.50 9.88 1.24
N VAL A 459 21.97 9.22 0.18
CA VAL A 459 22.48 9.84 -1.05
C VAL A 459 21.76 9.31 -2.28
N TRP A 460 21.58 10.11 -3.32
CA TRP A 460 21.10 9.61 -4.61
C TRP A 460 22.21 8.85 -5.33
N LEU A 461 21.85 7.94 -6.23
CA LEU A 461 22.83 7.37 -7.15
C LEU A 461 23.35 8.46 -8.11
N GLU A 462 24.61 8.32 -8.49
CA GLU A 462 25.15 9.12 -9.59
C GLU A 462 24.39 8.81 -10.89
N PRO A 463 24.10 9.82 -11.73
CA PRO A 463 23.52 9.58 -13.04
C PRO A 463 24.41 8.62 -13.84
N GLN A 464 23.84 7.50 -14.29
CA GLN A 464 24.52 6.52 -15.15
C GLN A 464 24.57 6.98 -16.60
#